data_AF-A0A6A4ZRE4-F1
#
_entry.id   AF-A0A6A4ZRE4-F1
#
_cell.length_a   1.000
_cell.length_b   1.000
_cell.length_c   1.000
_cell.angle_alpha   90.00
_cell.angle_beta   90.00
_cell.angle_gamma   90.00
#
_symmetry.space_group_name_H-M   'P 1'
#
loop_
_entity.id
_entity.type
_entity.pdbx_description
1 polymer ?
#
loop_
_entity_poly.entity_id
_entity_poly.type
_entity_poly.pdbx_seq_one_letter_code
_entity_poly.pdbx_strand_id
1 'polypeptide(L)'
;MPDVPFNLLGTTLALVVGPAIPLVYFLQVDFMVLQVFIPIMGRVGNILPVDCIMAVLLSILTTITLSAITPLLCLVRPSSLHVLHKYTVLGSVASVVVAILSNSYSADCPKRLGLNHIYRNFSQLNLPDDWGMWINACDYLGLEPLRPAFASNSKWSHRLHAPAGPEAPITIFDNFPWFYPISHIIPVKHTWYLPANPPDVQTIPT
;
A
#
# COMPACT_ATOMS: atom_id res chain seq x y z
N MET A 1 0.59 35.76 51.49
CA MET A 1 0.88 34.61 50.61
C MET A 1 2.27 34.82 50.07
N PRO A 2 3.23 33.90 50.32
CA PRO A 2 4.60 34.12 49.91
C PRO A 2 4.71 33.96 48.38
N ASP A 3 5.29 34.97 47.73
CA ASP A 3 5.66 34.95 46.32
C ASP A 3 6.70 33.85 46.09
N VAL A 4 6.26 32.74 45.49
CA VAL A 4 7.17 31.67 45.06
C VAL A 4 8.02 32.24 43.92
N PRO A 5 9.36 32.26 44.02
CA PRO A 5 10.21 32.77 42.96
C PRO A 5 10.02 31.91 41.72
N PHE A 6 9.44 32.51 40.67
CA PHE A 6 9.16 31.85 39.40
C PHE A 6 10.50 31.50 38.75
N ASN A 7 10.96 30.27 38.90
CA ASN A 7 12.22 29.81 38.32
C ASN A 7 12.05 29.58 36.82
N LEU A 8 12.11 30.69 36.06
CA LEU A 8 11.85 30.77 34.62
C LEU A 8 12.68 29.77 33.81
N LEU A 9 13.90 29.48 34.27
CA LEU A 9 14.77 28.48 33.64
C LEU A 9 14.25 27.05 33.86
N GLY A 10 13.78 26.74 35.08
CA GLY A 10 13.23 25.42 35.39
C GLY A 10 11.91 25.15 34.66
N THR A 11 11.03 26.15 34.54
CA THR A 11 9.75 26.01 33.83
C THR A 11 9.94 25.92 32.31
N THR A 12 10.86 26.68 31.72
CA THR A 12 11.20 26.55 30.30
C THR A 12 11.86 25.22 29.98
N LEU A 13 12.78 24.75 30.83
CA LEU A 13 13.39 23.42 30.67
C LEU A 13 12.36 22.30 30.75
N ALA A 14 11.41 22.38 31.70
CA ALA A 14 10.32 21.41 31.85
C ALA A 14 9.38 21.39 30.63
N LEU A 15 9.08 22.55 30.03
CA LEU A 15 8.26 22.66 28.83
C LEU A 15 8.98 22.15 27.56
N VAL A 16 10.31 22.10 27.54
CA VAL A 16 11.10 21.60 26.40
C VAL A 16 11.44 20.11 26.53
N VAL A 17 11.88 19.68 27.71
CA VAL A 17 12.31 18.30 27.95
C VAL A 17 11.12 17.39 28.25
N GLY A 18 10.09 17.91 28.93
CA GLY A 18 8.89 17.14 29.28
C GLY A 18 8.19 16.50 28.07
N PRO A 19 7.99 17.22 26.95
CA PRO A 19 7.41 16.67 25.73
C PRO A 19 8.27 15.65 24.98
N ALA A 20 9.58 15.60 25.22
CA ALA A 20 10.48 14.75 24.44
C ALA A 20 10.17 13.26 24.59
N ILE A 21 9.85 12.82 25.82
CA ILE A 21 9.51 11.42 26.13
C ILE A 21 8.21 10.99 25.41
N PRO A 22 7.07 11.69 25.56
CA PRO A 22 5.85 11.31 24.85
C PRO A 22 5.99 11.46 23.34
N LEU A 23 6.75 12.43 22.84
CA LEU A 23 7.00 12.58 21.40
C LEU A 23 7.74 11.37 20.82
N VAL A 24 8.83 10.92 21.46
CA VAL A 24 9.57 9.73 21.02
C VAL A 24 8.68 8.48 21.10
N TYR A 25 7.90 8.34 22.17
CA TYR A 25 6.97 7.23 22.31
C TYR A 25 5.90 7.20 21.20
N PHE A 26 5.24 8.34 20.92
CA PHE A 26 4.23 8.40 19.86
C PHE A 26 4.84 8.23 18.46
N LEU A 27 6.05 8.73 18.21
CA LEU A 27 6.77 8.45 16.97
C LEU A 27 7.05 6.95 16.81
N GLN A 28 7.45 6.26 17.88
CA GLN A 28 7.66 4.82 17.85
C GLN A 28 6.35 4.07 17.56
N VAL A 29 5.24 4.48 18.19
CA VAL A 29 3.91 3.91 17.92
C VAL A 29 3.51 4.14 16.47
N ASP A 30 3.72 5.34 15.93
CA ASP A 30 3.43 5.68 14.53
C ASP A 30 4.20 4.76 13.58
N PHE A 31 5.52 4.58 13.78
CA PHE A 31 6.32 3.65 12.99
C PHE A 31 5.83 2.20 13.09
N MET A 32 5.51 1.72 14.29
CA MET A 32 5.00 0.37 14.50
C MET A 32 3.67 0.16 13.75
N VAL A 33 2.74 1.11 13.87
CA VAL A 33 1.44 1.03 13.21
C VAL A 33 1.62 1.05 11.70
N LEU A 34 2.44 1.93 11.14
CA LEU A 34 2.71 1.97 9.70
C LEU A 34 3.38 0.68 9.20
N GLN A 35 4.34 0.12 9.93
CA GLN A 35 4.98 -1.15 9.58
C GLN A 35 4.01 -2.33 9.52
N VAL A 36 2.93 -2.31 10.29
CA VAL A 36 1.90 -3.36 10.27
C VAL A 36 0.85 -3.09 9.21
N PHE A 37 0.33 -1.86 9.12
CA PHE A 37 -0.80 -1.55 8.25
C PHE A 37 -0.41 -1.42 6.78
N ILE A 38 0.77 -0.89 6.44
CA ILE A 38 1.23 -0.79 5.04
C ILE A 38 1.23 -2.16 4.35
N PRO A 39 1.88 -3.23 4.88
CA PRO A 39 1.90 -4.51 4.21
C PRO A 39 0.54 -5.22 4.19
N ILE A 40 -0.28 -5.06 5.24
CA ILE A 40 -1.65 -5.61 5.26
C ILE A 40 -2.48 -4.95 4.17
N MET A 41 -2.47 -3.62 4.11
CA MET A 41 -3.25 -2.85 3.15
C MET A 41 -2.78 -3.08 1.71
N GLY A 42 -1.46 -3.26 1.50
CA GLY A 42 -0.92 -3.65 0.19
C GLY A 42 -1.42 -5.01 -0.32
N ARG A 43 -1.90 -5.89 0.56
CA ARG A 43 -2.50 -7.19 0.19
C ARG A 43 -4.00 -7.13 -0.10
N VAL A 44 -4.69 -6.07 0.32
CA VAL A 44 -6.14 -5.88 0.09
C VAL A 44 -6.45 -5.51 -1.37
N GLY A 45 -5.42 -5.13 -2.14
CA GLY A 45 -5.56 -4.84 -3.57
C GLY A 45 -6.54 -3.70 -3.81
N ASN A 46 -7.51 -3.92 -4.71
CA ASN A 46 -8.45 -2.88 -5.14
C ASN A 46 -9.84 -2.94 -4.49
N ILE A 47 -10.08 -3.79 -3.49
CA ILE A 47 -11.43 -3.85 -2.86
C ILE A 47 -11.78 -2.53 -2.20
N LEU A 48 -10.78 -1.96 -1.56
CA LEU A 48 -10.93 -0.86 -0.64
C LEU A 48 -9.97 0.23 -1.11
N PRO A 49 -10.35 1.51 -1.05
CA PRO A 49 -9.43 2.61 -1.34
C PRO A 49 -8.37 2.66 -0.25
N VAL A 50 -7.33 1.84 -0.41
CA VAL A 50 -6.22 1.64 0.53
C VAL A 50 -5.60 2.96 0.96
N ASP A 51 -5.46 3.89 0.01
CA ASP A 51 -4.92 5.22 0.24
C ASP A 51 -5.81 6.08 1.14
N CYS A 52 -7.13 5.95 1.03
CA CYS A 52 -8.06 6.67 1.89
C CYS A 52 -7.92 6.23 3.35
N ILE A 53 -7.83 4.92 3.59
CA ILE A 53 -7.69 4.40 4.96
C ILE A 53 -6.31 4.72 5.53
N MET A 54 -5.25 4.58 4.73
CA MET A 54 -3.91 4.97 5.15
C MET A 54 -3.83 6.47 5.43
N ALA A 55 -4.50 7.31 4.64
CA ALA A 55 -4.57 8.75 4.89
C ALA A 55 -5.30 9.07 6.20
N VAL A 56 -6.45 8.44 6.46
CA VAL A 56 -7.19 8.61 7.73
C VAL A 56 -6.34 8.15 8.92
N LEU A 57 -5.77 6.95 8.84
CA LEU A 57 -4.90 6.41 9.90
C LEU A 57 -3.70 7.33 10.17
N LEU A 58 -2.99 7.74 9.10
CA LEU A 58 -1.85 8.65 9.21
C LEU A 58 -2.27 10.01 9.77
N SER A 59 -3.42 10.55 9.39
CA SER A 59 -3.93 11.81 9.93
C SER A 59 -4.20 11.74 11.44
N ILE A 60 -4.75 10.62 11.93
CA ILE A 60 -5.00 10.41 13.36
C ILE A 60 -3.68 10.29 14.11
N LEU A 61 -2.76 9.45 13.62
CA LEU A 61 -1.45 9.24 14.24
C LEU A 61 -0.63 10.52 14.28
N THR A 62 -0.54 11.23 13.15
CA THR A 62 0.18 12.52 13.08
C THR A 62 -0.45 13.55 14.00
N THR A 63 -1.78 13.62 14.11
CA THR A 63 -2.45 14.54 15.05
C THR A 63 -2.09 14.22 16.51
N ILE A 64 -2.09 12.94 16.89
CA ILE A 64 -1.70 12.50 18.24
C ILE A 64 -0.23 12.85 18.50
N THR A 65 0.68 12.52 17.57
CA THR A 65 2.11 12.81 17.70
C THR A 65 2.37 14.32 17.79
N LEU A 66 1.69 15.13 16.96
CA LEU A 66 1.84 16.58 16.96
C LEU A 66 1.23 17.22 18.21
N SER A 67 0.22 16.59 18.83
CA SER A 67 -0.35 17.08 20.10
C SER A 67 0.67 17.12 21.24
N ALA A 68 1.70 16.25 21.20
CA ALA A 68 2.79 16.27 22.17
C ALA A 68 3.60 17.58 22.12
N ILE A 69 3.60 18.30 21.00
CA ILE A 69 4.32 19.58 20.82
C ILE A 69 3.54 20.77 21.40
N THR A 70 2.26 20.61 21.76
CA THR A 70 1.41 21.70 22.28
C THR A 70 2.04 22.52 23.41
N PRO A 71 2.73 21.94 24.41
CA PRO A 71 3.38 22.72 25.47
C PRO A 71 4.48 23.67 24.97
N LEU A 72 5.16 23.32 23.87
CA LEU A 72 6.15 24.19 23.23
C LEU A 72 5.50 25.40 22.56
N LEU A 73 4.28 25.26 22.06
CA LEU A 73 3.55 26.36 21.43
C LEU A 73 3.19 27.46 22.44
N CYS A 74 3.07 27.13 23.73
CA CYS A 74 2.87 28.09 24.80
C CYS A 74 4.06 29.05 25.00
N LEU A 75 5.26 28.69 24.53
CA LEU A 75 6.45 29.54 24.58
C LEU A 75 6.52 30.54 23.42
N VAL A 76 5.68 30.35 22.39
CA VAL A 76 5.69 31.17 21.17
C VAL A 76 4.72 32.34 21.33
N ARG A 77 5.12 33.51 20.82
CA ARG A 77 4.24 34.69 20.81
C ARG A 77 2.97 34.42 19.98
N PRO A 78 1.77 34.84 20.44
CA PRO A 78 0.52 34.60 19.72
C PRO A 78 0.50 35.14 18.27
N SER A 79 1.16 36.28 18.03
CA SER A 79 1.27 36.87 16.68
C SER A 79 2.04 35.94 15.72
N SER A 80 3.12 35.33 16.19
CA SER A 80 3.89 34.35 15.42
C SER A 80 3.10 33.06 15.19
N LEU A 81 2.23 32.67 16.13
CA LEU A 81 1.39 31.47 16.02
C LEU A 81 0.32 31.61 14.93
N HIS A 82 -0.31 32.79 14.82
CA HIS A 82 -1.23 33.09 13.70
C HIS A 82 -0.54 33.04 12.33
N VAL A 83 0.69 33.56 12.26
CA VAL A 83 1.50 33.52 11.04
C VAL A 83 1.85 32.07 10.68
N LEU A 84 2.29 31.27 11.67
CA LEU A 84 2.57 29.85 11.49
C LEU A 84 1.34 29.09 10.99
N HIS A 85 0.19 29.28 11.63
CA HIS A 85 -1.07 28.65 11.21
C HIS A 85 -1.41 28.96 9.75
N LYS A 86 -1.30 30.23 9.32
CA LYS A 86 -1.55 30.64 7.94
C LYS A 86 -0.63 29.91 6.94
N TYR A 87 0.67 29.82 7.25
CA TYR A 87 1.62 29.12 6.38
C TYR A 87 1.41 27.61 6.37
N THR A 88 1.07 26.99 7.50
CA THR A 88 0.74 25.57 7.57
C THR A 88 -0.48 25.22 6.73
N VAL A 89 -1.54 26.04 6.80
CA VAL A 89 -2.74 25.88 5.95
C VAL A 89 -2.41 26.08 4.48
N LEU A 90 -1.61 27.08 4.13
CA LEU A 90 -1.19 27.28 2.75
C LEU A 90 -0.35 26.09 2.23
N GLY A 91 0.57 25.59 3.06
CA GLY A 91 1.41 24.44 2.75
C GLY A 91 0.59 23.16 2.57
N SER A 92 -0.44 22.94 3.40
CA SER A 92 -1.31 21.77 3.25
C SER A 92 -2.19 21.84 2.01
N VAL A 93 -2.70 23.01 1.65
CA VAL A 93 -3.42 23.19 0.38
C VAL A 93 -2.49 22.95 -0.81
N ALA A 94 -1.28 23.50 -0.77
CA ALA A 94 -0.30 23.30 -1.83
C ALA A 94 0.10 21.83 -1.98
N SER A 95 0.30 21.08 -0.88
CA SER A 95 0.64 19.66 -0.94
C SER A 95 -0.50 18.82 -1.51
N VAL A 96 -1.76 19.14 -1.19
CA VAL A 96 -2.93 18.48 -1.79
C VAL A 96 -3.00 18.75 -3.29
N VAL A 97 -2.78 19.98 -3.73
CA VAL A 97 -2.75 20.32 -5.16
C VAL A 97 -1.66 19.54 -5.88
N VAL A 98 -0.44 19.49 -5.32
CA VAL A 98 0.65 18.70 -5.89
C VAL A 98 0.29 17.22 -5.96
N ALA A 99 -0.30 16.65 -4.90
CA ALA A 99 -0.70 15.24 -4.85
C ALA A 99 -1.77 14.89 -5.89
N ILE A 100 -2.73 15.79 -6.14
CA ILE A 100 -3.74 15.61 -7.19
C ILE A 100 -3.10 15.61 -8.57
N LEU A 101 -2.14 16.51 -8.80
CA LEU A 101 -1.44 16.63 -10.08
C LEU A 101 -0.46 15.47 -10.31
N SER A 102 0.15 14.92 -9.26
CA SER A 102 1.19 13.88 -9.34
C SER A 102 0.64 12.45 -9.41
N ASN A 103 -0.58 12.24 -9.92
CA ASN A 103 -1.34 10.98 -9.89
C ASN A 103 -0.46 9.71 -9.84
N SER A 104 -0.32 9.14 -8.64
CA SER A 104 0.54 7.99 -8.35
C SER A 104 0.16 6.71 -9.10
N TYR A 105 -1.05 6.68 -9.67
CA TYR A 105 -1.57 5.56 -10.43
C TYR A 105 -1.72 5.87 -11.92
N SER A 106 -0.96 6.84 -12.45
CA SER A 106 -0.91 7.07 -13.89
C SER A 106 -0.39 5.82 -14.65
N ALA A 107 -0.64 5.79 -15.96
CA ALA A 107 -0.09 4.77 -16.85
C ALA A 107 1.45 4.78 -16.88
N ASP A 108 2.05 5.97 -16.70
CA ASP A 108 3.50 6.18 -16.73
C ASP A 108 4.20 5.84 -15.40
N CYS A 109 3.45 5.52 -14.35
CA CYS A 109 4.00 5.20 -13.04
C CYS A 109 4.32 3.70 -12.90
N PRO A 110 5.33 3.33 -12.08
CA PRO A 110 5.67 1.93 -11.84
C PRO A 110 4.47 1.10 -11.36
N LYS A 111 4.21 -0.03 -12.03
CA LYS A 111 3.12 -0.95 -11.68
C LYS A 111 3.53 -1.92 -10.58
N ARG A 112 2.60 -2.18 -9.66
CA ARG A 112 2.75 -3.21 -8.62
C ARG A 112 2.14 -4.51 -9.13
N LEU A 113 3.01 -5.49 -9.39
CA LEU A 113 2.63 -6.79 -9.94
C LEU A 113 3.02 -7.91 -8.99
N GLY A 114 2.11 -8.85 -8.76
CA GLY A 114 2.42 -10.15 -8.19
C GLY A 114 2.71 -11.15 -9.31
N LEU A 115 3.85 -11.82 -9.25
CA LEU A 115 4.23 -12.87 -10.20
C LEU A 115 4.27 -14.20 -9.45
N ASN A 116 3.46 -15.15 -9.89
CA ASN A 116 3.38 -16.48 -9.29
C ASN A 116 3.57 -17.54 -10.36
N HIS A 117 4.58 -18.39 -10.21
CA HIS A 117 4.67 -19.60 -11.02
C HIS A 117 3.70 -20.64 -10.45
N ILE A 118 2.75 -21.09 -11.27
CA ILE A 118 1.71 -22.05 -10.87
C ILE A 118 1.89 -23.34 -11.67
N TYR A 119 1.77 -24.45 -10.95
CA TYR A 119 1.49 -25.77 -11.48
C TYR A 119 0.02 -26.11 -11.23
N ARG A 120 -0.72 -26.52 -12.26
CA ARG A 120 -2.10 -26.98 -12.13
C ARG A 120 -2.16 -28.45 -12.50
N ASN A 121 -2.65 -29.25 -11.54
CA ASN A 121 -2.90 -30.65 -11.74
C ASN A 121 -4.37 -30.85 -12.15
N PHE A 122 -4.59 -31.48 -13.30
CA PHE A 122 -5.93 -31.74 -13.84
C PHE A 122 -6.26 -33.23 -13.92
N SER A 123 -5.56 -34.07 -13.16
CA SER A 123 -5.75 -35.53 -13.13
C SER A 123 -7.20 -35.97 -12.91
N GLN A 124 -7.97 -35.24 -12.10
CA GLN A 124 -9.39 -35.52 -11.84
C GLN A 124 -10.31 -35.25 -13.04
N LEU A 125 -9.84 -34.46 -14.00
CA LEU A 125 -10.60 -34.07 -15.19
C LEU A 125 -10.09 -34.77 -16.46
N ASN A 126 -9.15 -35.72 -16.34
CA ASN A 126 -8.48 -36.39 -17.48
C ASN A 126 -7.85 -35.42 -18.49
N LEU A 127 -7.31 -34.30 -18.00
CA LEU A 127 -6.66 -33.27 -18.82
C LEU A 127 -5.16 -33.23 -18.49
N PRO A 128 -4.31 -32.79 -19.44
CA PRO A 128 -2.88 -32.67 -19.18
C PRO A 128 -2.60 -31.60 -18.13
N ASP A 129 -1.68 -31.89 -17.22
CA ASP A 129 -1.17 -30.92 -16.27
C ASP A 129 -0.48 -29.74 -16.99
N ASP A 130 -0.52 -28.56 -16.38
CA ASP A 130 0.13 -27.39 -16.97
C ASP A 130 0.94 -26.55 -15.97
N TRP A 131 1.84 -25.76 -16.56
CA TRP A 131 2.70 -24.81 -15.86
C TRP A 131 2.55 -23.44 -16.51
N GLY A 132 2.58 -22.40 -15.69
CA GLY A 132 2.54 -21.05 -16.20
C GLY A 132 2.76 -19.98 -15.14
N MET A 133 3.15 -18.81 -15.62
CA MET A 133 3.30 -17.62 -14.80
C MET A 133 1.95 -16.90 -14.72
N TRP A 134 1.40 -16.80 -13.52
CA TRP A 134 0.23 -16.01 -13.21
C TRP A 134 0.67 -14.62 -12.73
N ILE A 135 0.22 -13.60 -13.47
CA ILE A 135 0.55 -12.19 -13.28
C ILE A 135 -0.70 -11.49 -12.74
N ASN A 136 -0.58 -10.89 -11.57
CA ASN A 136 -1.67 -10.17 -10.90
C ASN A 136 -1.30 -8.69 -10.77
N ALA A 137 -2.14 -7.80 -11.31
CA ALA A 137 -1.99 -6.38 -11.02
C ALA A 137 -2.69 -6.00 -9.72
N CYS A 138 -1.99 -5.23 -8.88
CA CYS A 138 -2.49 -4.73 -7.60
C CYS A 138 -2.92 -3.25 -7.68
N ASP A 139 -3.31 -2.77 -8.86
CA ASP A 139 -3.79 -1.40 -9.09
C ASP A 139 -5.12 -1.41 -9.86
N TYR A 140 -5.86 -0.30 -9.81
CA TYR A 140 -7.19 -0.20 -10.43
C TYR A 140 -7.21 -0.19 -11.97
N LEU A 141 -6.10 0.19 -12.62
CA LEU A 141 -5.88 0.09 -14.07
C LEU A 141 -5.54 -1.34 -14.50
N GLY A 142 -5.19 -2.21 -13.56
CA GLY A 142 -4.83 -3.60 -13.84
C GLY A 142 -3.56 -3.70 -14.69
N LEU A 143 -3.56 -4.64 -15.65
CA LEU A 143 -2.45 -4.84 -16.59
C LEU A 143 -2.58 -4.02 -17.88
N GLU A 144 -3.63 -3.19 -18.01
CA GLU A 144 -3.93 -2.45 -19.25
C GLU A 144 -2.76 -1.58 -19.72
N PRO A 145 -2.03 -0.83 -18.86
CA PRO A 145 -0.89 -0.03 -19.30
C PRO A 145 0.30 -0.86 -19.81
N LEU A 146 0.39 -2.13 -19.41
CA LEU A 146 1.43 -3.06 -19.87
C LEU A 146 1.04 -3.79 -21.15
N ARG A 147 -0.23 -3.69 -21.57
CA ARG A 147 -0.76 -4.35 -22.77
C ARG A 147 0.08 -4.11 -24.02
N PRO A 148 0.59 -2.89 -24.33
CA PRO A 148 1.43 -2.68 -25.51
C PRO A 148 2.76 -3.44 -25.46
N ALA A 149 3.43 -3.47 -24.31
CA ALA A 149 4.71 -4.18 -24.13
C ALA A 149 4.54 -5.69 -24.25
N PHE A 150 3.40 -6.18 -23.77
CA PHE A 150 2.99 -7.56 -23.96
C PHE A 150 2.60 -7.86 -25.39
N ALA A 151 1.96 -6.91 -26.08
CA ALA A 151 1.54 -7.06 -27.46
C ALA A 151 2.73 -7.21 -28.43
N SER A 152 3.81 -6.47 -28.19
CA SER A 152 4.96 -6.41 -29.08
C SER A 152 5.95 -7.57 -28.90
N ASN A 153 6.11 -8.11 -27.68
CA ASN A 153 7.20 -9.04 -27.36
C ASN A 153 6.74 -10.47 -27.04
N SER A 154 5.43 -10.71 -26.86
CA SER A 154 4.91 -12.00 -26.44
C SER A 154 4.00 -12.59 -27.51
N LYS A 155 4.26 -13.86 -27.86
CA LYS A 155 3.36 -14.72 -28.65
C LYS A 155 1.96 -14.89 -28.05
N TRP A 156 1.74 -14.41 -26.82
CA TRP A 156 0.50 -14.51 -26.07
C TRP A 156 -0.30 -13.20 -26.01
N SER A 157 0.19 -12.15 -26.69
CA SER A 157 -0.42 -10.82 -26.84
C SER A 157 -1.93 -10.78 -27.12
N HIS A 158 -2.45 -11.80 -27.77
CA HIS A 158 -3.86 -11.92 -28.16
C HIS A 158 -4.77 -12.42 -27.04
N ARG A 159 -4.21 -12.91 -25.91
CA ARG A 159 -5.02 -13.32 -24.76
C ARG A 159 -5.25 -12.13 -23.85
N LEU A 160 -6.49 -11.64 -23.76
CA LEU A 160 -6.88 -10.51 -22.90
C LEU A 160 -7.04 -10.90 -21.43
N HIS A 161 -7.18 -12.20 -21.17
CA HIS A 161 -7.35 -12.78 -19.84
C HIS A 161 -6.49 -14.02 -19.72
N ALA A 162 -6.37 -14.56 -18.50
CA ALA A 162 -5.94 -15.93 -18.33
C ALA A 162 -6.72 -16.82 -19.32
N PRO A 163 -6.07 -17.79 -19.99
CA PRO A 163 -6.80 -18.77 -20.80
C PRO A 163 -7.90 -19.36 -19.93
N ALA A 164 -9.12 -19.43 -20.48
CA ALA A 164 -10.17 -20.19 -19.84
C ALA A 164 -9.60 -21.56 -19.50
N GLY A 165 -9.81 -21.98 -18.26
CA GLY A 165 -9.44 -23.32 -17.86
C GLY A 165 -10.10 -24.32 -18.82
N PRO A 166 -9.52 -25.51 -18.99
CA PRO A 166 -10.20 -26.54 -19.75
C PRO A 166 -11.60 -26.80 -19.16
N GLU A 167 -12.56 -27.08 -20.05
CA GLU A 167 -13.98 -27.17 -19.74
C GLU A 167 -14.22 -28.24 -18.66
N ALA A 168 -14.65 -27.82 -17.47
CA ALA A 168 -14.82 -28.68 -16.31
C ALA A 168 -16.28 -28.70 -15.85
N PRO A 169 -16.81 -29.82 -15.33
CA PRO A 169 -18.20 -29.91 -14.84
C PRO A 169 -18.50 -28.93 -13.70
N ILE A 170 -17.46 -28.51 -12.98
CA ILE A 170 -17.51 -27.46 -11.96
C ILE A 170 -16.37 -26.49 -12.26
N THR A 171 -16.66 -25.41 -12.98
CA THR A 171 -15.71 -24.33 -13.28
C THR A 171 -15.51 -23.45 -12.04
N ILE A 172 -14.84 -23.97 -11.02
CA ILE A 172 -14.40 -23.15 -9.89
C ILE A 172 -13.21 -22.31 -10.38
N PHE A 173 -13.51 -21.10 -10.85
CA PHE A 173 -12.55 -20.02 -11.15
C PHE A 173 -11.46 -20.35 -12.18
N ASP A 174 -11.85 -20.86 -13.36
CA ASP A 174 -10.94 -21.19 -14.47
C ASP A 174 -9.74 -22.08 -14.06
N ASN A 175 -9.95 -22.88 -12.99
CA ASN A 175 -8.97 -23.77 -12.38
C ASN A 175 -7.74 -23.08 -11.76
N PHE A 176 -7.88 -21.83 -11.28
CA PHE A 176 -6.81 -21.15 -10.55
C PHE A 176 -6.89 -21.40 -9.04
N PRO A 177 -5.80 -21.86 -8.39
CA PRO A 177 -5.82 -22.35 -7.01
C PRO A 177 -6.09 -21.27 -5.94
N TRP A 178 -5.88 -19.98 -6.26
CA TRP A 178 -5.93 -18.88 -5.30
C TRP A 178 -7.09 -17.92 -5.52
N PHE A 179 -8.04 -18.24 -6.39
CA PHE A 179 -9.08 -17.29 -6.75
C PHE A 179 -10.17 -17.14 -5.67
N TYR A 180 -10.32 -18.11 -4.77
CA TYR A 180 -11.21 -18.03 -3.60
C TYR A 180 -10.38 -18.11 -2.32
N PRO A 181 -10.62 -17.29 -1.28
CA PRO A 181 -11.68 -16.30 -1.11
C PRO A 181 -11.35 -14.89 -1.67
N ILE A 182 -10.24 -14.71 -2.38
CA ILE A 182 -9.68 -13.38 -2.69
C ILE A 182 -10.03 -12.82 -4.08
N SER A 183 -11.00 -13.40 -4.80
CA SER A 183 -11.45 -12.95 -6.14
C SER A 183 -11.86 -11.47 -6.20
N HIS A 184 -12.38 -10.96 -5.08
CA HIS A 184 -12.74 -9.56 -4.90
C HIS A 184 -11.50 -8.66 -4.72
N ILE A 185 -10.41 -9.18 -4.11
CA ILE A 185 -9.08 -8.53 -3.97
C ILE A 185 -8.39 -8.45 -5.34
N ILE A 186 -8.40 -9.56 -6.08
CA ILE A 186 -7.67 -9.77 -7.32
C ILE A 186 -8.66 -10.20 -8.42
N PRO A 187 -9.31 -9.23 -9.10
CA PRO A 187 -10.31 -9.55 -10.12
C PRO A 187 -9.67 -10.27 -11.32
N VAL A 188 -10.32 -11.30 -11.89
CA VAL A 188 -9.83 -12.07 -13.06
C VAL A 188 -9.42 -11.11 -14.19
N LYS A 189 -10.23 -10.06 -14.39
CA LYS A 189 -10.02 -9.03 -15.41
C LYS A 189 -8.70 -8.26 -15.30
N HIS A 190 -8.05 -8.27 -14.13
CA HIS A 190 -6.76 -7.63 -13.89
C HIS A 190 -5.62 -8.65 -13.77
N THR A 191 -5.88 -9.91 -14.12
CA THR A 191 -4.90 -10.99 -14.09
C THR A 191 -4.62 -11.53 -15.47
N TRP A 192 -3.42 -12.06 -15.62
CA TRP A 192 -3.00 -12.72 -16.85
C TRP A 192 -2.26 -14.00 -16.55
N TYR A 193 -2.42 -15.01 -17.41
CA TYR A 193 -1.70 -16.26 -17.28
C TYR A 193 -0.91 -16.53 -18.55
N LEU A 194 0.40 -16.67 -18.35
CA LEU A 194 1.39 -16.90 -19.37
C LEU A 194 1.85 -18.37 -19.27
N PRO A 195 1.45 -19.25 -20.22
CA PRO A 195 1.93 -20.63 -20.21
C PRO A 195 3.46 -20.67 -20.26
N ALA A 196 4.04 -21.52 -19.43
CA ALA A 196 5.47 -21.70 -19.29
C ALA A 196 5.81 -23.19 -19.34
N ASN A 197 7.07 -23.49 -19.62
CA ASN A 197 7.58 -24.85 -19.49
C ASN A 197 7.69 -25.22 -18.01
N PRO A 198 7.65 -26.52 -17.66
CA PRO A 198 7.96 -26.98 -16.32
C PRO A 198 9.33 -26.43 -15.87
N PRO A 199 9.49 -26.06 -14.59
CA PRO A 199 10.76 -25.59 -14.07
C PRO A 199 11.80 -26.71 -14.11
N ASP A 200 13.07 -26.37 -14.35
CA ASP A 200 14.18 -27.32 -14.18
C ASP A 200 14.33 -27.67 -12.70
N VAL A 201 13.78 -28.82 -12.30
CA VAL A 201 13.91 -29.33 -10.93
C VAL A 201 15.30 -29.95 -10.80
N GLN A 202 16.26 -29.17 -10.32
CA GLN A 202 17.51 -29.73 -9.82
C GLN A 202 17.22 -30.40 -8.48
N THR A 203 17.29 -31.73 -8.44
CA THR A 203 17.21 -32.47 -7.18
C THR A 203 18.39 -32.07 -6.32
N ILE A 204 18.12 -31.36 -5.22
CA ILE A 204 19.14 -31.11 -4.19
C ILE A 204 19.49 -32.51 -3.62
N PRO A 205 20.75 -32.95 -3.69
CA PRO A 205 21.15 -34.21 -3.08
C PRO A 205 20.90 -34.10 -1.57
N THR A 206 19.95 -34.89 -1.09
CA THR A 206 19.67 -35.09 0.34
C THR A 206 20.70 -36.01 0.97
#